data_AF-A0AAU5XSH0-F1
#
_entry.id   AF-A0AAU5XSH0-F1
#
_cell.length_a   1.000
_cell.length_b   1.000
_cell.length_c   1.000
_cell.angle_alpha   90.00
_cell.angle_beta   90.00
_cell.angle_gamma   90.00
#
_symmetry.space_group_name_H-M   'P 1'
#
loop_
_entity.id
_entity.type
_entity.pdbx_description
1 polymer ?
#
loop_
_entity_poly.entity_id
_entity_poly.type
_entity_poly.pdbx_seq_one_letter_code
_entity_poly.pdbx_strand_id
1 'polypeptide(L)'
;MTTLAVLETVAPQTRVTAADARTALARVRGLSVVDAVAKLRRGPGRTCEPVARVLDKALANAGRAGLSAGQLIVAGGSATPAEPIVRVRRKAHGKADWISSETADVRVELQPAGAYEAAAVPAPVVAADEPVVDSAPADARSVPVREALYDVLDPDLGVNVVDLGFVRGVTVDEHNVATLTMTLTSPACPLTGIMEDQIRTALLEDAAVVADFRVAWVWSPSWRPSDISDAGQEQLRAIGFSKF
;
A
#
# COMPACT_ATOMS: atom_id res chain seq x y z
N MET A 1 3.75 -14.23 -37.84
CA MET A 1 3.72 -14.83 -36.49
C MET A 1 2.92 -13.89 -35.61
N THR A 2 1.63 -14.18 -35.43
CA THR A 2 0.69 -13.32 -34.70
C THR A 2 0.94 -13.49 -33.22
N THR A 3 1.48 -12.48 -32.55
CA THR A 3 1.70 -12.49 -31.10
C THR A 3 0.35 -12.71 -30.42
N LEU A 4 0.22 -13.80 -29.66
CA LEU A 4 -0.93 -14.13 -28.84
C LEU A 4 -1.15 -12.98 -27.83
N ALA A 5 -2.22 -12.21 -28.01
CA ALA A 5 -2.50 -11.07 -27.12
C ALA A 5 -3.02 -11.59 -25.77
N VAL A 6 -2.12 -11.75 -24.79
CA VAL A 6 -2.47 -11.96 -23.39
C VAL A 6 -2.80 -10.60 -22.79
N LEU A 7 -4.02 -10.46 -22.26
CA LEU A 7 -4.44 -9.27 -21.53
C LEU A 7 -4.18 -9.50 -20.06
N GLU A 8 -3.26 -8.74 -19.51
CA GLU A 8 -2.94 -8.79 -18.09
C GLU A 8 -3.71 -7.69 -17.34
N THR A 9 -4.26 -8.03 -16.18
CA THR A 9 -4.83 -7.05 -15.26
C THR A 9 -4.33 -7.32 -13.85
N VAL A 10 -3.75 -6.29 -13.24
CA VAL A 10 -3.26 -6.31 -11.86
C VAL A 10 -4.23 -5.55 -10.95
N ALA A 11 -4.52 -6.15 -9.80
CA ALA A 11 -5.28 -5.58 -8.71
C ALA A 11 -4.42 -5.64 -7.43
N PRO A 12 -3.70 -4.54 -7.11
CA PRO A 12 -2.86 -4.50 -5.93
C PRO A 12 -3.69 -4.45 -4.65
N GLN A 13 -3.12 -4.92 -3.54
CA GLN A 13 -3.70 -4.88 -2.18
C GLN A 13 -5.15 -5.42 -2.09
N THR A 14 -5.48 -6.48 -2.84
CA THR A 14 -6.79 -7.13 -2.78
C THR A 14 -6.98 -7.81 -1.41
N ARG A 15 -8.10 -7.58 -0.72
CA ARG A 15 -8.38 -8.14 0.62
C ARG A 15 -8.71 -9.64 0.60
N VAL A 16 -7.71 -10.46 0.31
CA VAL A 16 -7.73 -11.91 0.27
C VAL A 16 -6.31 -12.43 0.56
N THR A 17 -6.19 -13.63 1.13
CA THR A 17 -4.87 -14.25 1.27
C THR A 17 -4.34 -14.68 -0.10
N ALA A 18 -3.03 -14.65 -0.29
CA ALA A 18 -2.43 -15.09 -1.55
C ALA A 18 -2.73 -16.58 -1.85
N ALA A 19 -2.79 -17.42 -0.81
CA ALA A 19 -3.11 -18.84 -0.96
C ALA A 19 -4.57 -19.07 -1.42
N ASP A 20 -5.52 -18.35 -0.83
CA ASP A 20 -6.93 -18.45 -1.22
C ASP A 20 -7.16 -17.90 -2.64
N ALA A 21 -6.51 -16.79 -2.98
CA ALA A 21 -6.57 -16.21 -4.31
C ALA A 21 -6.04 -17.18 -5.38
N ARG A 22 -4.88 -17.81 -5.15
CA ARG A 22 -4.33 -18.84 -6.06
C ARG A 22 -5.30 -20.01 -6.21
N THR A 23 -5.89 -20.47 -5.11
CA THR A 23 -6.86 -21.57 -5.13
C THR A 23 -8.13 -21.21 -5.91
N ALA A 24 -8.62 -19.98 -5.76
CA ALA A 24 -9.78 -19.48 -6.51
C ALA A 24 -9.49 -19.37 -8.01
N LEU A 25 -8.32 -18.81 -8.39
CA LEU A 25 -7.89 -18.68 -9.79
C LEU A 25 -7.71 -20.04 -10.46
N ALA A 26 -7.10 -21.01 -9.76
CA ALA A 26 -6.93 -22.38 -10.27
C ALA A 26 -8.28 -23.06 -10.60
N ARG A 27 -9.35 -22.76 -9.85
CA ARG A 27 -10.69 -23.33 -10.08
C ARG A 27 -11.43 -22.78 -11.30
N VAL A 28 -11.03 -21.60 -11.78
CA VAL A 28 -11.67 -20.91 -12.91
C VAL A 28 -10.83 -20.87 -14.18
N ARG A 29 -9.57 -21.33 -14.11
CA ARG A 29 -8.70 -21.45 -15.27
C ARG A 29 -9.35 -22.27 -16.39
N GLY A 30 -9.25 -21.78 -17.62
CA GLY A 30 -9.81 -22.40 -18.82
C GLY A 30 -11.31 -22.19 -19.01
N LEU A 31 -12.02 -21.53 -18.07
CA LEU A 31 -13.40 -21.12 -18.27
C LEU A 31 -13.47 -19.81 -19.05
N SER A 32 -14.60 -19.59 -19.73
CA SER A 32 -14.95 -18.26 -20.21
C SER A 32 -14.98 -17.30 -19.02
N VAL A 33 -14.63 -16.03 -19.23
CA VAL A 33 -14.60 -15.07 -18.12
C VAL A 33 -15.98 -14.90 -17.48
N VAL A 34 -17.05 -14.99 -18.28
CA VAL A 34 -18.44 -14.95 -17.81
C VAL A 34 -18.73 -16.12 -16.86
N ASP A 35 -18.36 -17.34 -17.25
CA ASP A 35 -18.57 -18.53 -16.42
C ASP A 35 -17.67 -18.53 -15.18
N ALA A 36 -16.44 -18.05 -15.31
CA ALA A 36 -15.49 -17.88 -14.21
C ALA A 36 -16.07 -16.97 -13.12
N VAL A 37 -16.56 -15.77 -13.50
CA VAL A 37 -17.19 -14.83 -12.57
C VAL A 37 -18.42 -15.45 -11.91
N ALA A 38 -19.28 -16.11 -12.70
CA ALA A 38 -20.48 -16.75 -12.18
C ALA A 38 -20.17 -17.93 -11.23
N LYS A 39 -19.08 -18.67 -11.48
CA LYS A 39 -18.60 -19.75 -10.61
C LYS A 39 -18.03 -19.20 -9.30
N LEU A 40 -17.25 -18.12 -9.33
CA LEU A 40 -16.70 -17.49 -8.13
C LEU A 40 -17.80 -16.89 -7.24
N ARG A 41 -18.78 -16.19 -7.83
CA ARG A 41 -19.90 -15.59 -7.07
C ARG A 41 -20.82 -16.63 -6.41
N ARG A 42 -20.87 -17.86 -6.95
CA ARG A 42 -21.57 -19.01 -6.35
C ARG A 42 -20.67 -19.86 -5.45
N GLY A 43 -19.38 -19.52 -5.37
CA GLY A 43 -18.40 -20.25 -4.57
C GLY A 43 -18.52 -19.96 -3.07
N PRO A 44 -17.95 -20.82 -2.22
CA PRO A 44 -17.99 -20.64 -0.79
C PRO A 44 -17.04 -19.50 -0.36
N GLY A 45 -17.61 -18.41 0.14
CA GLY A 45 -16.94 -17.55 1.11
C GLY A 45 -16.47 -16.18 0.63
N ARG A 46 -15.80 -15.48 1.56
CA ARG A 46 -15.31 -14.09 1.44
C ARG A 46 -14.12 -13.92 0.49
N THR A 47 -13.57 -15.01 -0.03
CA THR A 47 -12.35 -15.05 -0.87
C THR A 47 -12.66 -15.03 -2.37
N CYS A 48 -13.80 -15.60 -2.79
CA CYS A 48 -14.14 -15.70 -4.20
C CYS A 48 -14.67 -14.37 -4.78
N GLU A 49 -15.39 -13.59 -3.99
CA GLU A 49 -15.93 -12.28 -4.40
C GLU A 49 -14.84 -11.26 -4.75
N PRO A 50 -13.77 -11.06 -3.93
CA PRO A 50 -12.65 -10.21 -4.32
C PRO A 50 -12.02 -10.61 -5.66
N VAL A 51 -11.80 -11.90 -5.90
CA VAL A 51 -11.23 -12.41 -7.16
C VAL A 51 -12.19 -12.19 -8.34
N ALA A 52 -13.50 -12.34 -8.13
CA ALA A 52 -14.51 -12.03 -9.15
C ALA A 52 -14.48 -10.55 -9.56
N ARG A 53 -14.27 -9.63 -8.60
CA ARG A 53 -14.12 -8.19 -8.91
C ARG A 53 -12.87 -7.89 -9.73
N VAL A 54 -11.79 -8.65 -9.55
CA VAL A 54 -10.58 -8.51 -10.39
C VAL A 54 -10.89 -8.93 -11.84
N LEU A 55 -11.65 -10.02 -12.03
CA LEU A 55 -12.12 -10.44 -13.35
C LEU A 55 -13.07 -9.41 -13.98
N ASP A 56 -13.97 -8.80 -13.21
CA ASP A 56 -14.85 -7.71 -13.69
C ASP A 56 -14.04 -6.50 -14.17
N LYS A 57 -12.98 -6.13 -13.42
CA LYS A 57 -12.03 -5.08 -13.83
C LYS A 57 -11.31 -5.46 -15.12
N ALA A 58 -10.86 -6.70 -15.24
CA ALA A 58 -10.19 -7.20 -16.45
C ALA A 58 -11.13 -7.18 -17.67
N LEU A 59 -12.40 -7.54 -17.50
CA LEU A 59 -13.43 -7.41 -18.53
C LEU A 59 -13.65 -5.96 -18.96
N ALA A 60 -13.75 -5.04 -17.99
CA ALA A 60 -13.93 -3.62 -18.29
C ALA A 60 -12.73 -3.05 -19.07
N ASN A 61 -11.50 -3.47 -18.73
CA ASN A 61 -10.30 -3.11 -19.46
C ASN A 61 -10.29 -3.69 -20.88
N ALA A 62 -10.65 -4.97 -21.04
CA ALA A 62 -10.73 -5.63 -22.34
C ALA A 62 -11.81 -5.01 -23.25
N GLY A 63 -12.95 -4.60 -22.68
CA GLY A 63 -14.01 -3.89 -23.39
C GLY A 63 -13.55 -2.54 -23.94
N ARG A 64 -12.72 -1.79 -23.18
CA ARG A 64 -12.07 -0.55 -23.68
C ARG A 64 -11.10 -0.82 -24.83
N ALA A 65 -10.53 -2.01 -24.90
CA ALA A 65 -9.68 -2.48 -26.00
C ALA A 65 -10.48 -3.10 -27.17
N GLY A 66 -11.81 -3.08 -27.14
CA GLY A 66 -12.67 -3.57 -28.22
C GLY A 66 -12.92 -5.09 -28.21
N LEU A 67 -12.57 -5.80 -27.13
CA LEU A 67 -12.78 -7.24 -26.99
C LEU A 67 -14.03 -7.54 -26.18
N SER A 68 -14.83 -8.50 -26.65
CA SER A 68 -16.10 -8.87 -26.01
C SER A 68 -15.92 -9.94 -24.93
N ALA A 69 -16.70 -9.86 -23.85
CA ALA A 69 -16.59 -10.75 -22.69
C ALA A 69 -16.77 -12.25 -23.03
N GLY A 70 -17.58 -12.57 -24.05
CA GLY A 70 -17.84 -13.95 -24.47
C GLY A 70 -16.69 -14.58 -25.26
N GLN A 71 -15.70 -13.79 -25.69
CA GLN A 71 -14.55 -14.27 -26.45
C GLN A 71 -13.31 -14.44 -25.58
N LEU A 72 -13.38 -14.16 -24.28
CA LEU A 72 -12.24 -14.21 -23.37
C LEU A 72 -12.30 -15.45 -22.47
N ILE A 73 -11.14 -16.09 -22.31
CA ILE A 73 -10.90 -17.23 -21.45
C ILE A 73 -9.89 -16.82 -20.37
N VAL A 74 -10.07 -17.31 -19.15
CA VAL A 74 -9.08 -17.15 -18.08
C VAL A 74 -7.88 -18.06 -18.37
N ALA A 75 -6.80 -17.47 -18.88
CA ALA A 75 -5.57 -18.17 -19.23
C ALA A 75 -4.82 -18.67 -17.98
N GLY A 76 -4.79 -17.80 -16.98
CA GLY A 76 -4.09 -18.01 -15.74
C GLY A 76 -4.28 -16.83 -14.79
N GLY A 77 -3.51 -16.87 -13.72
CA GLY A 77 -3.42 -15.79 -12.77
C GLY A 77 -2.50 -16.15 -11.63
N SER A 78 -1.84 -15.15 -11.07
CA SER A 78 -0.95 -15.30 -9.93
C SER A 78 -1.43 -14.42 -8.79
N ALA A 79 -1.11 -14.82 -7.57
CA ALA A 79 -1.31 -13.97 -6.40
C ALA A 79 -0.08 -14.04 -5.50
N THR A 80 0.51 -12.89 -5.24
CA THR A 80 1.63 -12.72 -4.31
C THR A 80 1.11 -12.07 -3.02
N PRO A 81 1.64 -12.45 -1.84
CA PRO A 81 1.33 -11.73 -0.60
C PRO A 81 1.67 -10.25 -0.76
N ALA A 82 0.75 -9.38 -0.40
CA ALA A 82 0.93 -7.94 -0.44
C ALA A 82 0.93 -7.37 0.98
N GLU A 83 1.19 -6.08 1.08
CA GLU A 83 1.22 -5.35 2.34
C GLU A 83 -0.12 -5.48 3.10
N PRO A 84 -0.15 -6.05 4.32
CA PRO A 84 -1.38 -6.16 5.09
C PRO A 84 -1.91 -4.78 5.45
N ILE A 85 -3.23 -4.63 5.37
CA ILE A 85 -3.89 -3.39 5.79
C ILE A 85 -4.00 -3.39 7.30
N VAL A 86 -3.34 -2.45 7.95
CA VAL A 86 -3.38 -2.27 9.41
C VAL A 86 -4.36 -1.16 9.77
N ARG A 87 -5.15 -1.37 10.82
CA ARG A 87 -6.11 -0.38 11.32
C ARG A 87 -6.24 -0.45 12.83
N VAL A 88 -6.63 0.66 13.44
CA VAL A 88 -6.90 0.72 14.88
C VAL A 88 -8.29 0.18 15.19
N ARG A 89 -8.38 -0.66 16.22
CA ARG A 89 -9.64 -1.10 16.83
C ARG A 89 -9.72 -0.57 18.25
N ARG A 90 -10.67 0.34 18.49
CA ARG A 90 -11.01 0.80 19.84
C ARG A 90 -11.67 -0.33 20.65
N LYS A 91 -11.34 -0.40 21.93
CA LYS A 91 -11.83 -1.37 22.93
C LYS A 91 -12.42 -0.62 24.13
N ALA A 92 -13.08 -1.38 25.00
CA ALA A 92 -13.58 -0.86 26.27
C ALA A 92 -12.42 -0.31 27.14
N HIS A 93 -12.77 0.59 28.07
CA HIS A 93 -11.84 1.23 29.01
C HIS A 93 -10.71 2.02 28.34
N GLY A 94 -10.99 2.71 27.23
CA GLY A 94 -10.02 3.57 26.55
C GLY A 94 -8.87 2.82 25.87
N LYS A 95 -8.97 1.49 25.73
CA LYS A 95 -7.91 0.69 25.13
C LYS A 95 -8.00 0.69 23.60
N ALA A 96 -6.87 0.55 22.92
CA ALA A 96 -6.80 0.39 21.47
C ALA A 96 -5.83 -0.73 21.09
N ASP A 97 -6.16 -1.46 20.03
CA ASP A 97 -5.29 -2.49 19.44
C ASP A 97 -5.21 -2.34 17.93
N TRP A 98 -4.08 -2.74 17.35
CA TRP A 98 -3.94 -2.92 15.91
C TRP A 98 -4.64 -4.21 15.47
N ILE A 99 -5.35 -4.13 14.35
CA ILE A 99 -5.83 -5.30 13.63
C ILE A 99 -5.30 -5.23 12.20
N SER A 100 -4.75 -6.33 11.72
CA SER A 100 -4.31 -6.48 10.34
C SER A 100 -5.35 -7.25 9.52
N SER A 101 -5.36 -6.99 8.22
CA SER A 101 -6.08 -7.80 7.24
C SER A 101 -5.09 -8.13 6.14
N GLU A 102 -4.85 -9.42 5.93
CA GLU A 102 -3.97 -9.88 4.87
C GLU A 102 -4.51 -9.46 3.50
N THR A 103 -3.58 -9.11 2.62
CA THR A 103 -3.89 -8.73 1.24
C THR A 103 -2.97 -9.49 0.28
N ALA A 104 -3.36 -9.49 -0.98
CA ALA A 104 -2.57 -10.05 -2.06
C ALA A 104 -2.64 -9.17 -3.30
N ASP A 105 -1.55 -9.11 -4.05
CA ASP A 105 -1.53 -8.53 -5.39
C ASP A 105 -1.99 -9.61 -6.34
N VAL A 106 -3.20 -9.45 -6.87
CA VAL A 106 -3.84 -10.43 -7.73
C VAL A 106 -3.66 -10.01 -9.17
N ARG A 107 -3.03 -10.89 -9.95
CA ARG A 107 -2.85 -10.75 -11.39
C ARG A 107 -3.71 -11.78 -12.10
N VAL A 108 -4.44 -11.33 -13.11
CA VAL A 108 -5.28 -12.18 -13.97
C VAL A 108 -4.83 -12.01 -15.41
N GLU A 109 -4.75 -13.14 -16.10
CA GLU A 109 -4.39 -13.21 -17.52
C GLU A 109 -5.59 -13.72 -18.31
N LEU A 110 -6.02 -12.93 -19.29
CA LEU A 110 -7.09 -13.30 -20.20
C LEU A 110 -6.55 -13.52 -21.61
N GLN A 111 -7.07 -14.52 -22.31
CA GLN A 111 -6.75 -14.79 -23.70
C GLN A 111 -8.03 -14.89 -24.54
N PRO A 112 -8.01 -14.49 -25.81
CA PRO A 112 -9.09 -14.79 -26.74
C PRO A 112 -9.28 -16.30 -26.91
N ALA A 113 -10.52 -16.76 -27.05
CA ALA A 113 -10.86 -18.19 -27.09
C ALA A 113 -10.17 -18.97 -28.23
N GLY A 114 -9.95 -18.33 -29.38
CA GLY A 114 -9.22 -18.93 -30.51
C GLY A 114 -7.69 -18.95 -30.36
N ALA A 115 -7.17 -18.31 -29.30
CA ALA A 115 -5.74 -18.15 -29.00
C ALA A 115 -5.36 -18.83 -27.67
N TYR A 116 -6.30 -19.49 -27.00
CA TYR A 116 -6.04 -20.20 -25.75
C TYR A 116 -5.30 -21.51 -26.03
N GLU A 117 -3.99 -21.51 -25.82
CA GLU A 117 -3.22 -22.74 -25.64
C GLU A 117 -3.09 -23.02 -24.15
N ALA A 118 -3.26 -24.28 -23.74
CA ALA A 118 -3.14 -24.70 -22.33
C ALA A 118 -1.69 -24.59 -21.78
N ALA A 119 -0.81 -23.85 -22.43
CA ALA A 119 0.62 -23.82 -22.19
C ALA A 119 1.01 -22.94 -20.99
N ALA A 120 1.82 -23.58 -20.14
CA ALA A 120 2.76 -23.05 -19.15
C ALA A 120 2.35 -21.83 -18.30
N VAL A 121 2.26 -22.07 -16.99
CA VAL A 121 2.32 -21.04 -15.95
C VAL A 121 3.54 -20.15 -16.22
N PRO A 122 3.39 -18.86 -16.57
CA PRO A 122 4.53 -17.97 -16.51
C PRO A 122 5.00 -17.92 -15.06
N ALA A 123 6.29 -18.18 -14.85
CA ALA A 123 6.91 -18.06 -13.54
C ALA A 123 6.57 -16.68 -12.96
N PRO A 124 6.29 -16.56 -11.65
CA PRO A 124 5.96 -15.28 -11.05
C PRO A 124 7.10 -14.32 -11.37
N VAL A 125 6.82 -13.30 -12.17
CA VAL A 125 7.62 -12.09 -12.17
C VAL A 125 7.39 -11.47 -10.80
N VAL A 126 8.26 -11.85 -9.88
CA VAL A 126 8.49 -11.15 -8.63
C VAL A 126 8.92 -9.76 -9.09
N ALA A 127 7.96 -8.83 -9.18
CA ALA A 127 8.30 -7.43 -9.11
C ALA A 127 8.93 -7.28 -7.73
N ALA A 128 10.26 -7.36 -7.69
CA ALA A 128 11.03 -6.96 -6.55
C ALA A 128 10.71 -5.47 -6.36
N ASP A 129 9.71 -5.20 -5.53
CA ASP A 129 9.70 -3.96 -4.79
C ASP A 129 10.88 -4.11 -3.84
N GLU A 130 12.03 -3.58 -4.26
CA GLU A 130 13.18 -3.55 -3.37
C GLU A 130 12.75 -2.81 -2.11
N PRO A 131 12.97 -3.39 -0.91
CA PRO A 131 12.73 -2.65 0.29
C PRO A 131 13.70 -1.47 0.25
N VAL A 132 13.15 -0.25 0.19
CA VAL A 132 13.91 0.97 0.45
C VAL A 132 14.20 0.99 1.95
N VAL A 133 15.10 0.10 2.37
CA VAL A 133 15.72 0.12 3.68
C VAL A 133 17.16 0.58 3.51
N ASP A 134 17.28 1.87 3.84
CA ASP A 134 18.40 2.51 4.52
C ASP A 134 19.60 3.04 3.72
N SER A 135 20.10 4.17 4.25
CA SER A 135 21.45 4.70 4.17
C SER A 135 21.85 5.57 2.97
N ALA A 136 21.14 6.67 2.75
CA ALA A 136 21.91 7.90 2.48
C ALA A 136 22.61 8.24 3.82
N PRO A 137 23.93 8.49 3.85
CA PRO A 137 24.57 8.94 5.08
C PRO A 137 23.79 10.15 5.57
N ALA A 138 23.41 10.16 6.85
CA ALA A 138 22.75 11.31 7.45
C ALA A 138 23.63 12.53 7.15
N ASP A 139 23.18 13.37 6.22
CA ASP A 139 23.82 14.64 5.96
C ASP A 139 23.89 15.33 7.32
N ALA A 140 25.06 15.79 7.75
CA ALA A 140 25.22 16.41 9.06
C ALA A 140 24.23 17.57 9.25
N ARG A 141 23.78 18.18 8.15
CA ARG A 141 22.78 19.25 8.09
C ARG A 141 21.34 18.77 8.29
N SER A 142 21.06 17.49 8.08
CA SER A 142 19.73 16.88 8.31
C SER A 142 19.46 16.58 9.79
N VAL A 143 20.51 16.46 10.62
CA VAL A 143 20.37 16.12 12.05
C VAL A 143 19.60 17.21 12.82
N PRO A 144 19.96 18.51 12.74
CA PRO A 144 19.21 19.56 13.44
C PRO A 144 17.77 19.69 12.96
N VAL A 145 17.52 19.45 11.67
CA VAL A 145 16.17 19.45 11.10
C VAL A 145 15.34 18.31 11.67
N ARG A 146 15.90 17.10 11.76
CA ARG A 146 15.22 15.95 12.36
C ARG A 146 14.96 16.15 13.85
N GLU A 147 15.87 16.79 14.58
CA GLU A 147 15.69 17.14 15.99
C GLU A 147 14.54 18.13 16.18
N ALA A 148 14.47 19.19 15.38
CA ALA A 148 13.38 20.16 15.44
C ALA A 148 12.00 19.53 15.13
N LEU A 149 11.94 18.48 14.31
CA LEU A 149 10.69 17.78 14.01
C LEU A 149 10.12 17.00 15.20
N TYR A 150 10.85 16.81 16.30
CA TYR A 150 10.30 16.20 17.52
C TYR A 150 9.25 17.07 18.21
N ASP A 151 9.27 18.39 17.98
CA ASP A 151 8.29 19.32 18.56
C ASP A 151 6.97 19.33 17.77
N VAL A 152 6.95 18.72 16.58
CA VAL A 152 5.75 18.58 15.76
C VAL A 152 4.94 17.37 16.24
N LEU A 153 3.74 17.64 16.77
CA LEU A 153 2.87 16.62 17.36
C LEU A 153 1.70 16.28 16.44
N ASP A 154 1.42 14.98 16.31
CA ASP A 154 0.21 14.54 15.62
C ASP A 154 -1.04 15.04 16.39
N PRO A 155 -1.94 15.80 15.74
CA PRO A 155 -3.09 16.41 16.42
C PRO A 155 -4.15 15.41 16.88
N ASP A 156 -4.13 14.17 16.36
CA ASP A 156 -5.09 13.12 16.75
C ASP A 156 -4.57 12.25 17.89
N LEU A 157 -3.26 11.97 17.91
CA LEU A 157 -2.60 11.06 18.86
C LEU A 157 -1.80 11.78 19.95
N GLY A 158 -1.39 13.02 19.73
CA GLY A 158 -0.57 13.81 20.65
C GLY A 158 0.87 13.31 20.80
N VAL A 159 1.36 12.52 19.84
CA VAL A 159 2.71 11.93 19.81
C VAL A 159 3.50 12.57 18.67
N ASN A 160 4.81 12.72 18.83
CA ASN A 160 5.64 13.38 17.83
C ASN A 160 5.72 12.58 16.51
N VAL A 161 5.83 13.30 15.40
CA VAL A 161 5.83 12.72 14.04
C VAL A 161 7.08 11.89 13.72
N VAL A 162 8.18 12.11 14.45
CA VAL A 162 9.45 11.39 14.26
C VAL A 162 9.37 9.99 14.86
N ASP A 163 8.90 9.86 16.10
CA ASP A 163 8.72 8.62 16.83
C ASP A 163 7.53 7.80 16.31
N LEU A 164 6.51 8.46 15.77
CA LEU A 164 5.46 7.78 15.01
C LEU A 164 5.99 7.20 13.68
N GLY A 165 7.18 7.59 13.22
CA GLY A 165 7.75 7.09 11.97
C GLY A 165 7.12 7.70 10.72
N PHE A 166 6.45 8.85 10.84
CA PHE A 166 5.92 9.57 9.67
C PHE A 166 7.02 10.24 8.85
N VAL A 167 8.15 10.61 9.48
CA VAL A 167 9.33 11.18 8.81
C VAL A 167 10.27 10.07 8.36
N ARG A 168 10.26 9.76 7.06
CA ARG A 168 11.11 8.70 6.47
C ARG A 168 12.50 9.17 6.10
N GLY A 169 12.62 10.42 5.68
CA GLY A 169 13.87 10.97 5.20
C GLY A 169 13.87 12.48 5.29
N VAL A 170 15.04 13.03 5.58
CA VAL A 170 15.30 14.46 5.59
C VAL A 170 16.56 14.70 4.78
N THR A 171 16.46 15.59 3.80
CA THR A 171 17.62 16.02 2.99
C THR A 171 17.65 17.53 2.97
N VAL A 172 18.85 18.12 3.03
CA VAL A 172 19.03 19.57 3.00
C VAL A 172 19.92 19.91 1.80
N ASP A 173 19.46 20.79 0.94
CA ASP A 173 20.22 21.17 -0.25
C ASP A 173 21.32 22.21 0.06
N GLU A 174 22.10 22.60 -0.94
CA GLU A 174 23.16 23.62 -0.80
C GLU A 174 22.64 25.03 -0.48
N HIS A 175 21.35 25.28 -0.71
CA HIS A 175 20.68 26.55 -0.42
C HIS A 175 20.01 26.58 0.97
N ASN A 176 20.27 25.57 1.80
CA ASN A 176 19.66 25.39 3.12
C ASN A 176 18.13 25.23 3.07
N VAL A 177 17.60 24.60 2.01
CA VAL A 177 16.20 24.22 1.88
C VAL A 177 16.05 22.73 2.21
N ALA A 178 15.20 22.41 3.18
CA ALA A 178 14.94 21.03 3.57
C ALA A 178 13.86 20.38 2.69
N THR A 179 14.11 19.16 2.22
CA THR A 179 13.09 18.28 1.64
C THR A 179 12.79 17.15 2.60
N LEU A 180 11.57 17.16 3.14
CA LEU A 180 11.03 16.17 4.07
C LEU A 180 10.28 15.10 3.29
N THR A 181 10.72 13.85 3.38
CA THR A 181 9.97 12.71 2.84
C THR A 181 9.08 12.16 3.95
N MET A 182 7.77 12.40 3.83
CA MET A 182 6.81 12.04 4.87
C MET A 182 5.71 11.11 4.34
N THR A 183 5.23 10.24 5.23
CA THR A 183 4.05 9.39 5.01
C THR A 183 3.00 9.69 6.08
N LEU A 184 1.73 9.73 5.68
CA LEU A 184 0.61 9.77 6.63
C LEU A 184 -0.19 8.48 6.55
N THR A 185 -1.06 8.31 7.55
CA THR A 185 -2.03 7.22 7.61
C THR A 185 -3.09 7.28 6.50
N SER A 186 -3.29 8.44 5.85
CA SER A 186 -4.23 8.62 4.73
C SER A 186 -3.86 9.80 3.81
N PRO A 187 -4.00 9.67 2.47
CA PRO A 187 -3.79 10.77 1.52
C PRO A 187 -4.86 11.87 1.59
N ALA A 188 -6.01 11.60 2.20
CA ALA A 188 -7.12 12.55 2.31
C ALA A 188 -7.24 13.16 3.71
N CYS A 189 -6.17 13.14 4.51
CA CYS A 189 -6.22 13.68 5.87
C CYS A 189 -6.36 15.22 5.81
N PRO A 190 -7.46 15.81 6.32
CA PRO A 190 -7.67 17.26 6.31
C PRO A 190 -6.71 18.00 7.25
N LEU A 191 -5.96 17.26 8.07
CA LEU A 191 -5.02 17.78 9.07
C LEU A 191 -3.62 18.02 8.51
N THR A 192 -3.39 17.70 7.22
CA THR A 192 -2.13 17.96 6.50
C THR A 192 -1.70 19.42 6.62
N GLY A 193 -2.62 20.37 6.45
CA GLY A 193 -2.32 21.79 6.60
C GLY A 193 -1.85 22.18 8.00
N ILE A 194 -2.49 21.62 9.05
CA ILE A 194 -2.09 21.88 10.45
C ILE A 194 -0.69 21.33 10.73
N MET A 195 -0.38 20.15 10.20
CA MET A 195 0.97 19.57 10.32
C MET A 195 2.01 20.40 9.59
N GLU A 196 1.72 20.86 8.36
CA GLU A 196 2.62 21.73 7.60
C GLU A 196 2.87 23.06 8.32
N ASP A 197 1.84 23.63 8.96
CA ASP A 197 1.97 24.84 9.77
C ASP A 197 2.83 24.60 11.02
N GLN A 198 2.63 23.49 11.73
CA GLN A 198 3.48 23.12 12.88
C GLN A 198 4.94 22.88 12.47
N ILE A 199 5.16 22.20 11.33
CA ILE A 199 6.51 21.99 10.77
C ILE A 199 7.15 23.33 10.43
N ARG A 200 6.38 24.26 9.84
CA ARG A 200 6.87 25.60 9.51
C ARG A 200 7.34 26.33 10.76
N THR A 201 6.53 26.38 11.81
CA THR A 201 6.89 27.02 13.07
C THR A 201 8.12 26.35 13.68
N ALA A 202 8.15 25.02 13.78
CA ALA A 202 9.29 24.31 14.34
C ALA A 202 10.61 24.55 13.57
N LEU A 203 10.56 24.52 12.24
CA LEU A 203 11.77 24.60 11.40
C LEU A 203 12.25 26.02 11.11
N LEU A 204 11.33 26.97 10.91
CA LEU A 204 11.66 28.34 10.48
C LEU A 204 11.65 29.35 11.63
N GLU A 205 10.82 29.16 12.66
CA GLU A 205 10.63 30.13 13.74
C GLU A 205 11.37 29.70 15.01
N ASP A 206 11.08 28.51 15.52
CA ASP A 206 11.59 28.05 16.82
C ASP A 206 13.05 27.62 16.73
N ALA A 207 13.34 26.65 15.87
CA ALA A 207 14.70 26.14 15.69
C ALA A 207 15.51 26.98 14.70
N ALA A 208 14.83 27.69 13.77
CA ALA A 208 15.42 28.49 12.70
C ALA A 208 16.59 27.78 11.97
N VAL A 209 16.42 26.49 11.70
CA VAL A 209 17.48 25.59 11.20
C VAL A 209 17.63 25.64 9.67
N VAL A 210 16.57 25.99 8.95
CA VAL A 210 16.52 26.01 7.48
C VAL A 210 15.95 27.32 6.95
N ALA A 211 16.32 27.69 5.73
CA ALA A 211 15.80 28.89 5.08
C ALA A 211 14.36 28.70 4.56
N ASP A 212 14.06 27.48 4.08
CA ASP A 212 12.73 27.07 3.63
C ASP A 212 12.63 25.54 3.69
N PHE A 213 11.43 24.99 3.53
CA PHE A 213 11.23 23.55 3.46
C PHE A 213 10.15 23.15 2.45
N ARG A 214 10.20 21.89 2.01
CA ARG A 214 9.20 21.25 1.16
C ARG A 214 8.88 19.87 1.68
N VAL A 215 7.60 19.50 1.65
CA VAL A 215 7.14 18.16 2.04
C VAL A 215 6.85 17.35 0.78
N ALA A 216 7.57 16.24 0.63
CA ALA A 216 7.34 15.23 -0.37
C ALA A 216 6.53 14.09 0.24
N TRP A 217 5.24 14.03 -0.11
CA TRP A 217 4.34 12.99 0.36
C TRP A 217 4.57 11.68 -0.39
N VAL A 218 4.87 10.61 0.37
CA VAL A 218 5.14 9.28 -0.17
C VAL A 218 4.24 8.26 0.55
N TRP A 219 3.49 7.47 -0.22
CA TRP A 219 2.57 6.45 0.30
C TRP A 219 3.01 5.00 0.03
N SER A 220 4.13 4.82 -0.67
CA SER A 220 4.75 3.52 -0.93
C SER A 220 6.21 3.55 -0.42
N PRO A 221 6.62 2.67 0.51
CA PRO A 221 5.79 1.66 1.21
C PRO A 221 4.68 2.30 2.05
N SER A 222 3.69 1.55 2.52
CA SER A 222 2.65 2.09 3.43
C SER A 222 3.17 2.23 4.86
N TRP A 223 2.66 3.20 5.64
CA TRP A 223 3.01 3.35 7.05
C TRP A 223 2.43 2.23 7.91
N ARG A 224 3.20 1.73 8.88
CA ARG A 224 2.83 0.63 9.77
C ARG A 224 3.22 0.87 11.23
N PRO A 225 2.55 0.21 12.19
CA PRO A 225 2.96 0.26 13.59
C PRO A 225 4.40 -0.20 13.87
N SER A 226 4.97 -1.02 12.98
CA SER A 226 6.37 -1.42 13.04
C SER A 226 7.35 -0.27 12.78
N ASP A 227 6.89 0.82 12.15
CA ASP A 227 7.71 1.99 11.85
C ASP A 227 7.83 2.93 13.07
N ILE A 228 7.08 2.64 14.13
CA ILE A 228 7.05 3.43 15.37
C ILE A 228 8.28 3.07 16.21
N SER A 229 9.02 4.09 16.64
CA SER A 229 10.18 3.94 17.53
C SER A 229 9.78 3.37 18.89
N ASP A 230 10.70 2.76 19.62
CA ASP A 230 10.43 2.25 20.98
C ASP A 230 9.89 3.34 21.92
N ALA A 231 10.38 4.57 21.78
CA ALA A 231 9.90 5.73 22.53
C ALA A 231 8.46 6.11 22.13
N GLY A 232 8.13 6.07 20.83
CA GLY A 232 6.77 6.28 20.33
C GLY A 232 5.80 5.20 20.81
N GLN A 233 6.23 3.94 20.83
CA GLN A 233 5.42 2.84 21.35
C GLN A 233 5.10 3.05 22.83
N GLU A 234 6.05 3.52 23.63
CA GLU A 234 5.83 3.79 25.05
C GLU A 234 4.82 4.93 25.27
N GLN A 235 4.93 6.03 24.51
CA GLN A 235 3.94 7.11 24.53
C GLN A 235 2.55 6.62 24.13
N LEU A 236 2.46 5.75 23.12
CA LEU A 236 1.20 5.14 22.70
C LEU A 236 0.63 4.18 23.76
N ARG A 237 1.47 3.46 24.53
CA ARG A 237 1.01 2.66 25.68
C ARG A 237 0.37 3.53 26.74
N ALA A 238 0.93 4.71 27.02
CA ALA A 238 0.40 5.63 28.01
C ALA A 238 -1.02 6.11 27.68
N ILE A 239 -1.37 6.21 26.40
CA ILE A 239 -2.73 6.57 25.94
C ILE A 239 -3.63 5.37 25.66
N GLY A 240 -3.20 4.15 25.98
CA GLY A 240 -4.04 2.95 26.00
C GLY A 240 -3.84 1.94 24.86
N PHE A 241 -2.80 2.08 24.02
CA PHE A 241 -2.44 1.05 23.05
C PHE A 241 -1.76 -0.14 23.74
N SER A 242 -2.24 -1.36 23.51
CA SER A 242 -1.77 -2.53 24.29
C SER A 242 -0.93 -3.55 23.52
N LYS A 243 -0.88 -3.44 22.19
CA LYS A 243 -0.12 -4.34 21.30
C LYS A 243 0.50 -3.50 20.19
N PHE A 244 1.70 -3.87 19.74
CA PHE A 244 2.42 -3.32 18.59
C PHE A 244 2.83 -4.46 17.67
#